data_AF-A0A1F7CNI6-F1
#
_entry.id   AF-A0A1F7CNI6-F1
#
_cell.length_a   1.000
_cell.length_b   1.000
_cell.length_c   1.000
_cell.angle_alpha   90.00
_cell.angle_beta   90.00
_cell.angle_gamma   90.00
#
_symmetry.space_group_name_H-M   'P 1'
#
loop_
_entity.id
_entity.type
_entity.pdbx_description
1 polymer ?
#
loop_
_entity_poly.entity_id
_entity_poly.type
_entity_poly.pdbx_seq_one_letter_code
_entity_poly.pdbx_strand_id
1 'polypeptide(L)'
;MRRIFRSLGFALEGLTHAFAREKNLQLFLLGYAAVLIFAATQNLQSLEWLALVVSGSAFIAVELFNTALERLTNAVDSLPKEKGNLALHHNMKATKDVSAAAALVGFMTVVVTILLILGSKMITLP
;
A
#
# COMPACT_ATOMS: atom_id res chain seq x y z
N MET A 1 18.51 -13.23 -19.78
CA MET A 1 17.21 -12.63 -20.16
C MET A 1 15.98 -13.49 -19.84
N ARG A 2 15.88 -14.75 -20.28
CA ARG A 2 14.67 -15.59 -20.01
C ARG A 2 14.26 -15.67 -18.53
N ARG A 3 15.22 -15.74 -17.59
CA ARG A 3 14.95 -15.75 -16.14
C ARG A 3 14.35 -14.43 -15.62
N ILE A 4 14.78 -13.29 -16.16
CA ILE A 4 14.32 -11.95 -15.78
C ILE A 4 12.89 -11.73 -16.27
N PHE A 5 12.59 -12.07 -17.53
CA PHE A 5 11.23 -11.98 -18.06
C PHE A 5 10.27 -12.90 -17.30
N ARG A 6 10.73 -14.08 -16.86
CA ARG A 6 9.93 -15.00 -16.05
C ARG A 6 9.65 -14.44 -14.64
N SER A 7 10.65 -13.85 -13.97
CA SER A 7 10.43 -13.22 -12.66
C SER A 7 9.54 -11.98 -12.74
N LEU A 8 9.64 -11.20 -13.82
CA LEU A 8 8.72 -10.09 -14.09
C LEU A 8 7.29 -10.59 -14.31
N GLY A 9 7.11 -11.69 -15.04
CA GLY A 9 5.80 -12.32 -15.21
C GLY A 9 5.15 -12.68 -13.86
N PHE A 10 5.91 -13.31 -12.96
CA PHE A 10 5.40 -13.63 -11.61
C PHE A 10 5.09 -12.38 -10.77
N ALA A 11 5.91 -11.33 -10.86
CA ALA A 11 5.64 -10.08 -10.15
C ALA A 11 4.37 -9.39 -10.67
N LEU A 12 4.16 -9.37 -11.99
CA LEU A 12 2.95 -8.82 -12.61
C LEU A 12 1.70 -9.63 -12.25
N GLU A 13 1.79 -10.96 -12.22
CA GLU A 13 0.70 -11.82 -11.78
C GLU A 13 0.35 -11.60 -10.30
N GLY A 14 1.36 -11.44 -9.44
CA GLY A 14 1.15 -11.07 -8.04
C GLY A 14 0.47 -9.71 -7.89
N LEU A 15 0.88 -8.73 -8.70
CA LEU A 15 0.29 -7.40 -8.72
C LEU A 15 -1.17 -7.42 -9.18
N THR A 16 -1.48 -8.05 -10.32
CA THR A 16 -2.86 -8.15 -10.82
C THR A 16 -3.76 -8.88 -9.84
N HIS A 17 -3.25 -9.93 -9.20
CA HIS A 17 -3.98 -10.66 -8.18
C HIS A 17 -4.29 -9.79 -6.94
N ALA A 18 -3.32 -9.02 -6.44
CA ALA A 18 -3.53 -8.11 -5.32
C ALA A 18 -4.54 -7.00 -5.69
N PHE A 19 -4.40 -6.41 -6.87
CA PHE A 19 -5.33 -5.40 -7.38
C PHE A 19 -6.76 -5.93 -7.51
N ALA A 20 -6.96 -7.19 -7.85
CA ALA A 20 -8.29 -7.78 -8.01
C ALA A 20 -8.97 -8.16 -6.69
N ARG A 21 -8.20 -8.41 -5.61
CA ARG A 21 -8.74 -9.00 -4.37
C ARG A 21 -8.66 -8.09 -3.15
N GLU A 22 -7.69 -7.19 -3.08
CA GLU A 22 -7.43 -6.39 -1.89
C GLU A 22 -8.22 -5.08 -1.94
N LYS A 23 -9.33 -5.02 -1.19
CA LYS A 23 -10.24 -3.86 -1.18
C LYS A 23 -9.57 -2.56 -0.75
N ASN A 24 -8.67 -2.61 0.23
CA ASN A 24 -7.94 -1.42 0.70
C ASN A 24 -7.07 -0.83 -0.41
N LEU A 25 -6.36 -1.68 -1.15
CA LEU A 25 -5.54 -1.26 -2.29
C LEU A 25 -6.42 -0.69 -3.41
N GLN A 26 -7.54 -1.33 -3.75
CA GLN A 26 -8.48 -0.82 -4.76
C GLN A 26 -9.04 0.57 -4.39
N LEU A 27 -9.50 0.74 -3.15
CA LEU A 27 -10.04 2.01 -2.67
C LEU A 27 -8.97 3.11 -2.70
N PHE A 28 -7.76 2.80 -2.24
CA PHE A 28 -6.65 3.72 -2.30
C PHE A 28 -6.35 4.12 -3.74
N LEU A 29 -6.17 3.16 -4.66
CA LEU A 29 -5.84 3.45 -6.06
C LEU A 29 -6.90 4.29 -6.75
N LEU A 30 -8.18 4.02 -6.49
CA LEU A 30 -9.28 4.81 -7.04
C LEU A 30 -9.23 6.26 -6.53
N GLY A 31 -9.11 6.45 -5.22
CA GLY A 31 -9.02 7.78 -4.62
C GLY A 31 -7.75 8.51 -5.05
N TYR A 32 -6.63 7.80 -5.08
CA TYR A 32 -5.33 8.33 -5.48
C TYR A 32 -5.31 8.73 -6.96
N ALA A 33 -5.94 7.96 -7.84
CA ALA A 33 -6.11 8.34 -9.25
C ALA A 33 -6.92 9.65 -9.39
N ALA A 34 -8.00 9.81 -8.63
CA ALA A 34 -8.77 11.07 -8.62
C ALA A 34 -7.91 12.26 -8.15
N VAL A 35 -7.08 12.06 -7.12
CA VAL A 35 -6.11 13.07 -6.65
C VAL A 35 -5.11 13.42 -7.75
N LEU A 36 -4.55 12.44 -8.47
CA LEU A 36 -3.60 12.69 -9.56
C LEU A 36 -4.23 13.44 -10.74
N ILE A 37 -5.48 13.13 -11.08
CA ILE A 37 -6.24 13.85 -12.11
C ILE A 37 -6.45 15.31 -11.70
N PHE A 38 -6.86 15.54 -10.44
CA PHE A 38 -7.02 16.90 -9.93
C PHE A 38 -5.67 17.63 -9.85
N ALA A 39 -4.62 16.98 -9.38
CA ALA A 39 -3.26 17.50 -9.33
C ALA A 39 -2.74 17.94 -10.71
N ALA A 40 -3.13 17.24 -11.79
CA ALA A 40 -2.78 17.62 -13.17
C ALA A 40 -3.41 18.94 -13.63
N THR A 41 -4.49 19.38 -12.96
CA THR A 41 -5.07 20.72 -13.19
C THR A 41 -4.35 21.82 -12.42
N GLN A 42 -3.50 21.45 -11.46
CA GLN A 42 -2.68 22.36 -10.68
C GLN A 42 -1.30 22.49 -11.35
N ASN A 43 -0.74 23.70 -11.40
CA ASN A 43 0.60 23.94 -11.97
C ASN A 43 1.71 23.45 -11.01
N LEU A 44 1.81 22.13 -10.87
CA LEU A 44 2.75 21.45 -9.99
C LEU A 44 4.17 21.43 -10.58
N GLN A 45 5.15 21.68 -9.73
CA GLN A 45 6.56 21.55 -10.04
C GLN A 45 6.99 20.08 -10.06
N SER A 46 8.11 19.77 -10.72
CA SER A 46 8.62 18.40 -10.85
C SER A 46 8.87 17.71 -9.50
N LEU A 47 9.28 18.45 -8.47
CA LEU A 47 9.49 17.90 -7.13
C LEU A 47 8.18 17.54 -6.43
N GLU A 48 7.10 18.29 -6.67
CA GLU A 48 5.78 18.00 -6.13
C GLU A 48 5.21 16.72 -6.77
N TRP A 49 5.36 16.58 -8.10
CA TRP A 49 5.04 15.34 -8.79
C TRP A 49 5.84 14.14 -8.30
N LEU A 50 7.15 14.32 -8.10
CA LEU A 50 8.02 13.27 -7.56
C LEU A 50 7.55 12.85 -6.16
N ALA A 51 7.21 13.79 -5.28
CA ALA A 51 6.71 13.50 -3.94
C ALA A 51 5.39 12.72 -3.97
N LEU A 52 4.45 13.08 -4.86
CA LEU A 52 3.23 12.29 -5.09
C LEU A 52 3.58 10.87 -5.56
N VAL A 53 4.33 10.73 -6.66
CA VAL A 53 4.66 9.40 -7.22
C VAL A 53 5.37 8.51 -6.20
N VAL A 54 6.35 9.04 -5.48
CA VAL A 54 7.11 8.29 -4.46
C VAL A 54 6.23 7.91 -3.27
N SER A 55 5.46 8.85 -2.71
CA SER A 55 4.60 8.54 -1.56
C SER A 55 3.53 7.51 -1.90
N GLY A 56 2.84 7.67 -3.04
CA GLY A 56 1.82 6.73 -3.50
C GLY A 56 2.37 5.34 -3.81
N SER A 57 3.49 5.26 -4.53
CA SER A 57 4.13 3.96 -4.83
C SER A 57 4.68 3.27 -3.59
N ALA A 58 5.25 4.03 -2.64
CA ALA A 58 5.68 3.49 -1.35
C ALA A 58 4.50 2.91 -0.56
N PHE A 59 3.36 3.61 -0.49
CA PHE A 59 2.18 3.08 0.19
C PHE A 59 1.63 1.81 -0.49
N ILE A 60 1.57 1.77 -1.82
CA ILE A 60 1.20 0.55 -2.56
C ILE A 60 2.12 -0.61 -2.17
N ALA A 61 3.44 -0.39 -2.09
CA ALA A 61 4.37 -1.42 -1.66
C ALA A 61 4.09 -1.89 -0.21
N VAL A 62 3.78 -0.95 0.71
CA VAL A 62 3.41 -1.29 2.08
C VAL A 62 2.13 -2.13 2.14
N GLU A 63 1.10 -1.79 1.34
CA GLU A 63 -0.11 -2.62 1.27
C GLU A 63 0.14 -4.01 0.69
N LEU A 64 0.98 -4.11 -0.34
CA LEU A 64 1.37 -5.43 -0.88
C LEU A 64 2.12 -6.27 0.16
N PHE A 65 2.99 -5.65 0.98
CA PHE A 65 3.63 -6.33 2.09
C PHE A 65 2.64 -6.72 3.19
N ASN A 66 1.70 -5.85 3.53
CA ASN A 66 0.63 -6.13 4.48
C ASN A 66 -0.19 -7.35 4.04
N THR A 67 -0.67 -7.37 2.79
CA THR A 67 -1.36 -8.52 2.20
C THR A 67 -0.51 -9.80 2.21
N ALA A 68 0.78 -9.70 1.88
CA ALA A 68 1.67 -10.85 1.90
C ALA A 68 1.83 -11.43 3.31
N LEU A 69 2.00 -10.57 4.32
CA LEU A 69 2.07 -10.96 5.73
C LEU A 69 0.75 -11.52 6.22
N GLU A 70 -0.39 -10.92 5.87
CA GLU A 70 -1.71 -11.46 6.20
C GLU A 70 -1.88 -12.88 5.67
N ARG A 71 -1.56 -13.13 4.40
CA ARG A 71 -1.62 -14.46 3.79
C ARG A 71 -0.72 -15.46 4.50
N LEU A 72 0.51 -15.06 4.84
CA LEU A 72 1.44 -15.89 5.60
C LEU A 72 0.87 -16.23 6.98
N THR A 73 0.40 -15.23 7.73
CA THR A 73 -0.16 -15.43 9.08
C THR A 73 -1.42 -16.28 9.06
N ASN A 74 -2.31 -16.10 8.06
CA ASN A 74 -3.53 -16.89 7.90
C ASN A 74 -3.22 -18.36 7.58
N ALA A 75 -2.17 -18.63 6.79
CA ALA A 75 -1.73 -20.00 6.52
C ALA A 75 -1.30 -20.70 7.81
N VAL A 76 -0.60 -20.00 8.72
CA VAL A 76 -0.18 -20.55 10.01
C VAL A 76 -1.35 -20.64 11.00
N ASP A 77 -2.22 -19.64 11.08
CA ASP A 77 -3.37 -19.63 12.01
C ASP A 77 -4.44 -20.68 11.65
N SER A 78 -4.41 -21.22 10.43
CA SER A 78 -5.26 -22.33 9.99
C SER A 78 -4.93 -23.68 10.64
N LEU A 79 -3.78 -23.80 11.32
CA LEU A 79 -3.38 -25.00 12.05
C LEU A 79 -4.20 -25.18 13.35
N PRO A 80 -4.40 -26.42 13.83
CA PRO A 80 -5.09 -26.68 15.09
C PRO A 80 -4.44 -25.95 16.27
N LYS A 81 -5.26 -25.30 17.09
CA LYS A 81 -4.81 -24.59 18.30
C LYS A 81 -4.62 -25.61 19.42
N GLU A 82 -3.37 -25.95 19.68
CA GLU A 82 -2.94 -26.87 20.73
C GLU A 82 -2.16 -26.13 21.82
N LYS A 83 -2.08 -26.70 23.02
CA LYS A 83 -1.41 -26.04 24.15
C LYS A 83 0.06 -25.70 23.84
N GLY A 84 0.73 -26.51 23.01
CA GLY A 84 2.12 -26.31 22.59
C GLY A 84 2.35 -25.21 21.56
N ASN A 85 1.32 -24.74 20.85
CA ASN A 85 1.46 -23.73 19.79
C ASN A 85 0.66 -22.44 20.05
N LEU A 86 0.04 -22.27 21.22
CA LEU A 86 -0.75 -21.06 21.52
C LEU A 86 0.08 -19.76 21.41
N ALA A 87 1.36 -19.80 21.80
CA ALA A 87 2.29 -18.69 21.64
C ALA A 87 2.54 -18.33 20.16
N LEU A 88 2.57 -19.32 19.26
CA LEU A 88 2.69 -19.11 17.82
C LEU A 88 1.48 -18.32 17.30
N HIS A 89 0.27 -18.75 17.64
CA HIS A 89 -0.96 -18.06 17.22
C HIS A 89 -1.03 -16.63 17.75
N HIS A 90 -0.59 -16.39 18.99
CA HIS A 90 -0.47 -15.03 19.53
C HIS A 90 0.51 -14.16 18.71
N ASN A 91 1.69 -14.70 18.40
CA ASN A 91 2.71 -13.99 17.62
C ASN A 91 2.23 -13.70 16.19
N MET A 92 1.47 -14.60 15.57
CA MET A 92 0.89 -14.38 14.24
C MET A 92 -0.13 -13.24 14.26
N LYS A 93 -0.98 -13.16 15.28
CA LYS A 93 -1.88 -12.02 15.47
C LYS A 93 -1.11 -10.70 15.62
N ALA A 94 -0.09 -10.68 16.48
CA ALA A 94 0.74 -9.49 16.66
C ALA A 94 1.44 -9.06 15.36
N THR A 95 1.90 -10.02 14.55
CA THR A 95 2.52 -9.75 13.24
C THR A 95 1.54 -9.04 12.30
N LYS A 96 0.30 -9.54 12.23
CA LYS A 96 -0.78 -8.93 11.43
C LYS A 96 -1.12 -7.52 11.92
N ASP A 97 -1.22 -7.34 13.24
CA ASP A 97 -1.56 -6.03 13.81
C ASP A 97 -0.46 -4.99 13.51
N VAL A 98 0.82 -5.39 13.57
CA VAL A 98 1.96 -4.52 13.22
C VAL A 98 2.01 -4.21 11.72
N SER A 99 1.73 -5.18 10.84
CA SER A 99 1.70 -4.92 9.40
C SER A 99 0.58 -3.96 9.02
N ALA A 100 -0.60 -4.11 9.62
CA ALA A 100 -1.71 -3.18 9.44
C ALA A 100 -1.38 -1.77 9.96
N ALA A 101 -0.67 -1.66 11.09
CA ALA A 101 -0.20 -0.38 11.61
C ALA A 101 0.79 0.31 10.67
N ALA A 102 1.71 -0.44 10.04
CA ALA A 102 2.63 0.10 9.04
C ALA A 102 1.89 0.67 7.82
N ALA A 103 0.87 -0.05 7.34
CA ALA A 103 -0.02 0.44 6.28
C ALA A 103 -0.72 1.74 6.69
N LEU A 104 -1.30 1.81 7.91
CA LEU A 104 -1.93 3.03 8.41
C LEU A 104 -0.96 4.23 8.41
N VAL A 105 0.27 4.05 8.90
CA VAL A 105 1.30 5.11 8.88
C VAL A 105 1.65 5.55 7.46
N GLY A 106 1.80 4.60 6.53
CA GLY A 106 2.03 4.90 5.12
C GLY A 106 0.88 5.68 4.49
N PHE A 107 -0.36 5.29 4.77
CA PHE A 107 -1.56 5.99 4.29
C PHE A 107 -1.60 7.44 4.78
N MET A 108 -1.36 7.66 6.08
CA MET A 108 -1.29 9.00 6.66
C MET A 108 -0.19 9.85 6.02
N THR A 109 0.95 9.25 5.69
CA THR A 109 2.05 9.93 5.00
C THR A 109 1.62 10.42 3.61
N VAL A 110 0.89 9.60 2.85
CA VAL A 110 0.34 9.99 1.54
C VAL A 110 -0.67 11.13 1.72
N VAL A 111 -1.60 11.03 2.67
CA VAL A 111 -2.60 12.07 2.93
C VAL A 111 -1.93 13.40 3.27
N VAL A 112 -0.96 13.41 4.18
CA VAL A 112 -0.21 14.63 4.54
C VAL A 112 0.53 15.19 3.33
N THR A 113 1.17 14.34 2.52
CA THR A 113 1.87 14.78 1.30
C THR A 113 0.91 15.48 0.33
N ILE A 114 -0.27 14.88 0.10
CA ILE A 114 -1.32 15.46 -0.75
C ILE A 114 -1.79 16.82 -0.20
N LEU A 115 -2.03 16.91 1.11
CA LEU A 115 -2.50 18.14 1.75
C LEU A 115 -1.46 19.27 1.66
N LEU A 116 -0.17 18.98 1.86
CA LEU A 116 0.90 19.98 1.75
C LEU A 116 1.01 20.52 0.32
N ILE A 117 0.93 19.62 -0.67
CA ILE A 117 1.09 19.98 -2.07
C ILE A 117 -0.15 20.70 -2.59
N LEU A 118 -1.34 20.11 -2.48
CA LEU A 118 -2.55 20.68 -3.07
C LEU A 118 -3.15 21.79 -2.20
N GLY A 119 -3.08 21.68 -0.88
CA GLY A 119 -3.59 22.70 0.03
C GLY A 119 -2.87 24.03 -0.13
N SER A 120 -1.55 24.01 -0.35
CA SER A 120 -0.79 25.24 -0.60
C SER A 120 -1.22 25.96 -1.88
N LYS A 121 -1.54 25.22 -2.95
CA LYS A 121 -2.02 25.77 -4.23
C LYS A 121 -3.43 26.34 -4.13
N MET A 122 -4.33 25.67 -3.40
CA MET A 122 -5.71 26.15 -3.21
C MET A 122 -5.78 27.48 -2.46
N ILE A 123 -4.87 27.72 -1.52
CA ILE A 123 -4.79 28.99 -0.76
C ILE A 123 -4.21 30.13 -1.61
N THR A 124 -3.42 29.81 -2.65
CA THR A 124 -2.77 30.81 -3.52
C THR A 124 -3.57 31.14 -4.78
N LEU A 125 -4.71 30.49 -5.02
CA LEU A 125 -5.65 30.87 -6.08
C LEU A 125 -6.40 32.15 -5.65
N PRO A 126 -6.34 33.24 -6.45
CA PRO A 126 -7.03 34.51 -6.17
C PRO A 126 -8.56 34.41 -6.26
#